data_AF-A0AAN7A6H3-F1
#
_entry.id   AF-A0AAN7A6H3-F1
#
_cell.length_a   1.000
_cell.length_b   1.000
_cell.length_c   1.000
_cell.angle_alpha   90.00
_cell.angle_beta   90.00
_cell.angle_gamma   90.00
#
_symmetry.space_group_name_H-M   'P 1'
#
loop_
_entity.id
_entity.type
_entity.pdbx_description
1 polymer ?
#
loop_
_entity_poly.entity_id
_entity_poly.type
_entity_poly.pdbx_seq_one_letter_code
_entity_poly.pdbx_strand_id
1 'polypeptide(L)'
;MPYPFTLPTTSSFSFSSSFTCESHPSLPINASTHRGVVRDNLKTFKRLPPHSQSPALSTIISSLHSYLPHLFALDAGLSSNHKYSEDITVTLRTAPSIEWRPTLSSPPIPGREPPRTKISSLEYDLFFTLTTLAAALTLQSRTALHPLYLTTTAPVGTTQRQTAISSATKSLLDAASIYDYLSTRSESLSSPPPSPDISPSTIRALRSLALAEATLLAVLKDDPYPAVLHQQRNENDTEWMYKSPDIPKVRAHLFARLCLAAAEHASQAYALVNSHKINSEFVKYLDDLRRTARARACRFFGIDAELGGEQGKGIGWLWAGLKELGVDREGKHGAGGRETKSLMKGLKKEWTERKEDKKVERGLDWGGDAGRLEEMRVIEMLEGKWVRQNNTMMTQAIPPTGSLLAQMPTGREIHTVKPFQPPLLEPNVLEAMRAPPDRSDEFGNCPSSDDETAVDSSLVGAFPDTQGEYRTGTPNYY
;
A
#
# COMPACT_ATOMS: atom_id res chain seq x y z
N MET A 1 7.46 4.44 -5.09
CA MET A 1 6.14 5.09 -4.91
C MET A 1 5.26 4.13 -4.14
N PRO A 2 4.68 4.50 -2.99
CA PRO A 2 3.92 3.56 -2.17
C PRO A 2 2.62 3.07 -2.85
N TYR A 3 2.22 1.83 -2.53
CA TYR A 3 1.01 1.20 -3.10
C TYR A 3 -0.27 2.00 -2.80
N PRO A 4 -1.14 2.26 -3.79
CA PRO A 4 -2.39 2.98 -3.62
C PRO A 4 -3.49 2.07 -3.03
N PHE A 5 -3.44 1.78 -1.73
CA PHE A 5 -4.48 0.96 -1.08
C PHE A 5 -5.89 1.54 -1.23
N THR A 6 -6.86 0.66 -1.47
CA THR A 6 -8.27 0.96 -1.23
C THR A 6 -8.60 0.58 0.22
N LEU A 7 -9.19 1.52 0.98
CA LEU A 7 -9.57 1.25 2.36
C LEU A 7 -10.87 0.42 2.43
N PRO A 8 -10.94 -0.59 3.30
CA PRO A 8 -12.15 -1.39 3.48
C PRO A 8 -13.27 -0.56 4.12
N THR A 9 -14.49 -1.07 4.03
CA THR A 9 -15.66 -0.49 4.71
C THR A 9 -16.26 -1.51 5.66
N THR A 10 -16.99 -1.05 6.69
CA THR A 10 -17.58 -1.93 7.70
C THR A 10 -19.08 -1.70 7.85
N SER A 11 -19.81 -2.67 8.43
CA SER A 11 -21.24 -2.56 8.74
C SER A 11 -21.47 -1.75 10.02
N SER A 12 -22.72 -1.39 10.32
CA SER A 12 -23.10 -1.05 11.71
C SER A 12 -22.89 -2.26 12.60
N PHE A 13 -22.53 -2.01 13.85
CA PHE A 13 -22.48 -3.02 14.90
C PHE A 13 -22.63 -2.34 16.26
N SER A 14 -23.45 -2.92 17.15
CA SER A 14 -23.55 -2.53 18.56
C SER A 14 -22.80 -3.55 19.40
N PHE A 15 -21.78 -3.12 20.12
CA PHE A 15 -21.07 -3.97 21.07
C PHE A 15 -21.95 -4.38 22.24
N SER A 16 -22.88 -3.55 22.71
CA SER A 16 -23.74 -3.91 23.85
C SER A 16 -24.68 -5.08 23.55
N SER A 17 -24.96 -5.35 22.26
CA SER A 17 -25.70 -6.54 21.81
C SER A 17 -24.96 -7.86 22.07
N SER A 18 -23.62 -7.84 22.04
CA SER A 18 -22.77 -9.02 22.09
C SER A 18 -21.90 -9.08 23.34
N PHE A 19 -21.67 -7.95 24.01
CA PHE A 19 -20.75 -7.82 25.14
C PHE A 19 -21.39 -7.01 26.27
N THR A 20 -21.08 -7.38 27.50
CA THR A 20 -21.36 -6.59 28.70
C THR A 20 -20.07 -6.40 29.49
N CYS A 21 -19.93 -5.27 30.18
CA CYS A 21 -18.79 -5.02 31.05
C CYS A 21 -19.31 -4.66 32.44
N GLU A 22 -19.08 -5.51 33.42
CA GLU A 22 -19.60 -5.29 34.79
C GLU A 22 -18.85 -4.15 35.48
N SER A 23 -17.52 -4.14 35.32
CA SER A 23 -16.64 -3.09 35.85
C SER A 23 -16.88 -1.70 35.24
N HIS A 24 -17.18 -1.64 33.93
CA HIS A 24 -17.30 -0.40 33.17
C HIS A 24 -18.50 -0.48 32.21
N PRO A 25 -19.75 -0.36 32.71
CA PRO A 25 -20.97 -0.60 31.94
C PRO A 25 -21.10 0.23 30.66
N SER A 26 -20.50 1.43 30.62
CA SER A 26 -20.52 2.29 29.44
C SER A 26 -19.45 1.94 28.38
N LEU A 27 -18.53 0.99 28.63
CA LEU A 27 -17.46 0.66 27.68
C LEU A 27 -17.98 0.13 26.34
N PRO A 28 -18.90 -0.86 26.27
CA PRO A 28 -19.42 -1.36 25.01
C PRO A 28 -20.09 -0.28 24.15
N ILE A 29 -20.95 0.56 24.75
CA ILE A 29 -21.61 1.65 24.00
C ILE A 29 -20.61 2.69 23.48
N ASN A 30 -19.58 3.05 24.26
CA ASN A 30 -18.55 3.97 23.79
C ASN A 30 -17.74 3.39 22.63
N ALA A 31 -17.45 2.08 22.65
CA ALA A 31 -16.86 1.39 21.51
C ALA A 31 -17.78 1.43 20.28
N SER A 32 -19.09 1.22 20.45
CA SER A 32 -20.08 1.34 19.37
C SER A 32 -20.10 2.73 18.76
N THR A 33 -20.09 3.78 19.59
CA THR A 33 -20.07 5.18 19.15
C THR A 33 -18.85 5.48 18.29
N HIS A 34 -17.65 5.15 18.78
CA HIS A 34 -16.40 5.41 18.05
C HIS A 34 -16.30 4.57 16.77
N ARG A 35 -16.76 3.31 16.80
CA ARG A 35 -16.85 2.46 15.61
C ARG A 35 -17.80 3.05 14.56
N GLY A 36 -18.92 3.63 15.00
CA GLY A 36 -19.86 4.34 14.14
C GLY A 36 -19.20 5.49 13.38
N VAL A 37 -18.40 6.31 14.08
CA VAL A 37 -17.63 7.40 13.45
C VAL A 37 -16.64 6.86 12.41
N VAL A 38 -15.88 5.80 12.75
CA VAL A 38 -14.95 5.16 11.80
C VAL A 38 -15.70 4.66 10.56
N ARG A 39 -16.82 3.98 10.75
CA ARG A 39 -17.66 3.47 9.66
C ARG A 39 -18.11 4.60 8.73
N ASP A 40 -18.62 5.69 9.29
CA ASP A 40 -19.17 6.81 8.53
C ASP A 40 -18.08 7.57 7.78
N ASN A 41 -16.90 7.73 8.39
CA ASN A 41 -15.73 8.30 7.74
C ASN A 41 -15.21 7.42 6.58
N LEU A 42 -15.13 6.10 6.77
CA LEU A 42 -14.71 5.17 5.72
C LEU A 42 -15.70 5.16 4.54
N LYS A 43 -17.01 5.17 4.83
CA LYS A 43 -18.06 5.28 3.79
C LYS A 43 -17.98 6.60 3.03
N THR A 44 -17.83 7.70 3.75
CA THR A 44 -17.70 9.04 3.15
C THR A 44 -16.45 9.09 2.26
N PHE A 45 -15.31 8.64 2.77
CA PHE A 45 -14.05 8.59 2.02
C PHE A 45 -14.17 7.78 0.73
N LYS A 46 -14.77 6.59 0.79
CA LYS A 46 -14.99 5.75 -0.40
C LYS A 46 -15.81 6.46 -1.48
N ARG A 47 -16.79 7.27 -1.08
CA ARG A 47 -17.66 8.05 -1.98
C ARG A 47 -17.01 9.31 -2.52
N LEU A 48 -15.91 9.78 -1.93
CA LEU A 48 -15.20 10.96 -2.40
C LEU A 48 -14.55 10.67 -3.77
N PRO A 49 -14.58 11.64 -4.69
CA PRO A 49 -13.78 11.54 -5.91
C PRO A 49 -12.29 11.51 -5.52
N PRO A 50 -11.41 10.84 -6.30
CA PRO A 50 -10.09 10.51 -5.77
C PRO A 50 -9.19 11.74 -5.53
N HIS A 51 -9.43 12.87 -6.19
CA HIS A 51 -8.74 14.14 -5.90
C HIS A 51 -9.07 14.71 -4.50
N SER A 52 -10.23 14.37 -3.94
CA SER A 52 -10.69 14.82 -2.61
C SER A 52 -10.37 13.83 -1.49
N GLN A 53 -9.86 12.64 -1.82
CA GLN A 53 -9.53 11.62 -0.82
C GLN A 53 -8.30 12.01 0.00
N SER A 54 -7.25 12.55 -0.63
CA SER A 54 -6.00 12.88 0.05
C SER A 54 -6.17 13.81 1.28
N PRO A 55 -6.92 14.93 1.20
CA PRO A 55 -7.21 15.77 2.36
C PRO A 55 -8.03 15.09 3.46
N ALA A 56 -8.84 14.08 3.13
CA ALA A 56 -9.73 13.39 4.07
C ALA A 56 -9.05 12.27 4.87
N LEU A 57 -7.82 11.88 4.50
CA LEU A 57 -7.07 10.79 5.17
C LEU A 57 -6.79 11.08 6.64
N SER A 58 -6.49 12.33 7.00
CA SER A 58 -6.22 12.71 8.40
C SER A 58 -7.42 12.47 9.32
N THR A 59 -8.63 12.69 8.82
CA THR A 59 -9.88 12.41 9.55
C THR A 59 -10.07 10.92 9.81
N ILE A 60 -9.76 10.06 8.83
CA ILE A 60 -9.84 8.61 9.00
C ILE A 60 -8.84 8.16 10.07
N ILE A 61 -7.57 8.55 9.92
CA ILE A 61 -6.48 8.18 10.84
C ILE A 61 -6.84 8.61 12.27
N SER A 62 -7.33 9.84 12.44
CA SER A 62 -7.77 10.35 13.74
C SER A 62 -8.92 9.52 14.32
N SER A 63 -9.95 9.20 13.53
CA SER A 63 -11.07 8.39 14.02
C SER A 63 -10.67 6.96 14.39
N LEU A 64 -9.72 6.35 13.66
CA LEU A 64 -9.16 5.04 14.02
C LEU A 64 -8.37 5.12 15.33
N HIS A 65 -7.56 6.16 15.52
CA HIS A 65 -6.84 6.37 16.77
C HIS A 65 -7.76 6.61 17.97
N SER A 66 -8.91 7.26 17.78
CA SER A 66 -9.91 7.41 18.85
C SER A 66 -10.66 6.10 19.15
N TYR A 67 -10.87 5.25 18.14
CA TYR A 67 -11.58 3.98 18.30
C TYR A 67 -10.70 2.89 18.96
N LEU A 68 -9.45 2.76 18.54
CA LEU A 68 -8.56 1.67 18.98
C LEU A 68 -8.44 1.51 20.51
N PRO A 69 -8.31 2.55 21.35
CA PRO A 69 -8.28 2.42 22.80
C PRO A 69 -9.49 1.67 23.36
N HIS A 70 -10.68 1.93 22.84
CA HIS A 70 -11.92 1.29 23.27
C HIS A 70 -11.95 -0.19 22.86
N LEU A 71 -11.48 -0.48 21.65
CA LEU A 71 -11.39 -1.85 21.15
C LEU A 71 -10.36 -2.68 21.94
N PHE A 72 -9.21 -2.11 22.28
CA PHE A 72 -8.20 -2.74 23.12
C PHE A 72 -8.65 -2.93 24.57
N ALA A 73 -9.45 -2.01 25.12
CA ALA A 73 -10.04 -2.18 26.45
C ALA A 73 -11.02 -3.38 26.49
N LEU A 74 -11.86 -3.54 25.46
CA LEU A 74 -12.73 -4.71 25.32
C LEU A 74 -11.94 -6.01 25.18
N ASP A 75 -10.88 -6.01 24.36
CA ASP A 75 -9.98 -7.15 24.17
C ASP A 75 -9.26 -7.57 25.47
N ALA A 76 -8.76 -6.58 26.22
CA ALA A 76 -8.11 -6.82 27.51
C ALA A 76 -9.06 -7.45 28.52
N GLY A 77 -10.31 -6.97 28.58
CA GLY A 77 -11.31 -7.49 29.50
C GLY A 77 -11.82 -8.90 29.16
N LEU A 78 -11.78 -9.30 27.88
CA LEU A 78 -12.10 -10.67 27.46
C LEU A 78 -10.95 -11.65 27.71
N SER A 79 -9.72 -11.17 27.62
CA SER A 79 -8.51 -12.00 27.75
C SER A 79 -7.96 -12.06 29.18
N SER A 80 -8.65 -11.42 30.15
CA SER A 80 -8.17 -11.21 31.53
C SER A 80 -6.73 -10.68 31.60
N ASN A 81 -6.39 -9.77 30.68
CA ASN A 81 -5.03 -9.27 30.54
C ASN A 81 -4.85 -8.00 31.38
N HIS A 82 -4.01 -8.06 32.41
CA HIS A 82 -3.75 -6.95 33.35
C HIS A 82 -2.85 -5.85 32.76
N LYS A 83 -3.19 -5.33 31.58
CA LYS A 83 -2.51 -4.18 30.96
C LYS A 83 -2.96 -2.85 31.53
N TYR A 84 -4.17 -2.82 32.08
CA TYR A 84 -4.71 -1.67 32.81
C TYR A 84 -4.35 -1.81 34.29
N SER A 85 -4.20 -0.68 34.99
CA SER A 85 -4.06 -0.68 36.45
C SER A 85 -5.32 -1.16 37.17
N GLU A 86 -6.45 -1.14 36.46
CA GLU A 86 -7.76 -1.52 36.95
C GLU A 86 -8.27 -2.73 36.16
N ASP A 87 -8.96 -3.64 36.85
CA ASP A 87 -9.50 -4.83 36.22
C ASP A 87 -10.75 -4.52 35.40
N ILE A 88 -10.65 -4.72 34.08
CA ILE A 88 -11.77 -4.65 33.16
C ILE A 88 -12.35 -6.05 33.02
N THR A 89 -13.62 -6.23 33.36
CA THR A 89 -14.31 -7.54 33.27
C THR A 89 -15.38 -7.49 32.19
N VAL A 90 -15.08 -8.09 31.03
CA VAL A 90 -16.00 -8.15 29.88
C VAL A 90 -16.51 -9.58 29.71
N THR A 91 -17.83 -9.71 29.56
CA THR A 91 -18.53 -10.98 29.34
C THR A 91 -19.11 -11.00 27.92
N LEU A 92 -18.83 -12.07 27.18
CA LEU A 92 -19.43 -12.35 25.88
C LEU A 92 -20.85 -12.91 26.07
N ARG A 93 -21.87 -12.20 25.59
CA ARG A 93 -23.28 -12.62 25.62
C ARG A 93 -23.67 -13.46 24.43
N THR A 94 -23.33 -12.96 23.24
CA THR A 94 -23.63 -13.60 21.95
C THR A 94 -22.43 -13.42 21.04
N ALA A 95 -22.20 -14.37 20.12
CA ALA A 95 -21.12 -14.22 19.16
C ALA A 95 -21.36 -12.96 18.30
N PRO A 96 -20.38 -12.05 18.18
CA PRO A 96 -20.55 -10.84 17.40
C PRO A 96 -20.85 -11.19 15.94
N SER A 97 -21.57 -10.33 15.25
CA SER A 97 -21.93 -10.50 13.84
C SER A 97 -21.53 -9.24 13.10
N ILE A 98 -20.24 -9.07 12.88
CA ILE A 98 -19.66 -7.88 12.25
C ILE A 98 -19.37 -8.20 10.79
N GLU A 99 -19.54 -7.23 9.89
CA GLU A 99 -19.23 -7.42 8.47
C GLU A 99 -18.24 -6.37 7.97
N TRP A 100 -17.14 -6.84 7.39
CA TRP A 100 -16.17 -6.01 6.69
C TRP A 100 -16.23 -6.28 5.20
N ARG A 101 -16.02 -5.27 4.38
CA ARG A 101 -15.80 -5.41 2.94
C ARG A 101 -14.29 -5.37 2.68
N PRO A 102 -13.64 -6.52 2.39
CA PRO A 102 -12.21 -6.57 2.12
C PRO A 102 -11.86 -5.86 0.81
N THR A 103 -10.58 -5.57 0.56
CA THR A 103 -10.12 -4.83 -0.64
C THR A 103 -8.93 -5.48 -1.33
N LEU A 104 -8.21 -6.39 -0.66
CA LEU A 104 -7.10 -7.14 -1.22
C LEU A 104 -7.52 -8.50 -1.79
N SER A 105 -8.66 -9.04 -1.39
CA SER A 105 -9.19 -10.29 -1.94
C SER A 105 -9.58 -10.13 -3.40
N SER A 106 -9.27 -11.13 -4.24
CA SER A 106 -9.70 -11.12 -5.64
C SER A 106 -11.23 -11.06 -5.72
N PRO A 107 -11.83 -10.12 -6.46
CA PRO A 107 -13.27 -10.12 -6.64
C PRO A 107 -13.70 -11.36 -7.42
N PRO A 108 -14.83 -12.00 -7.07
CA PRO A 108 -15.31 -13.19 -7.78
C PRO A 108 -15.70 -12.87 -9.24
N ILE A 109 -16.06 -11.61 -9.51
CA ILE A 109 -16.43 -11.12 -10.84
C ILE A 109 -15.59 -9.87 -11.12
N PRO A 110 -14.87 -9.82 -12.27
CA PRO A 110 -14.13 -8.63 -12.67
C PRO A 110 -15.03 -7.38 -12.69
N GLY A 111 -14.57 -6.30 -12.05
CA GLY A 111 -15.31 -5.04 -11.98
C GLY A 111 -16.40 -4.96 -10.91
N ARG A 112 -16.63 -6.02 -10.12
CA ARG A 112 -17.49 -5.97 -8.92
C ARG A 112 -16.65 -5.93 -7.65
N GLU A 113 -17.18 -5.28 -6.63
CA GLU A 113 -16.57 -5.31 -5.30
C GLU A 113 -16.68 -6.72 -4.68
N PRO A 114 -15.70 -7.13 -3.86
CA PRO A 114 -15.79 -8.37 -3.12
C PRO A 114 -16.98 -8.33 -2.14
N PRO A 115 -17.63 -9.48 -1.90
CA PRO A 115 -18.71 -9.57 -0.92
C PRO A 115 -18.21 -9.22 0.47
N ARG A 116 -19.11 -8.76 1.34
CA ARG A 116 -18.78 -8.57 2.75
C ARG A 116 -18.42 -9.92 3.38
N THR A 117 -17.37 -9.92 4.19
CA THR A 117 -16.97 -11.04 5.03
C THR A 117 -17.55 -10.83 6.42
N LYS A 118 -18.36 -11.80 6.87
CA LYS A 118 -18.86 -11.86 8.23
C LYS A 118 -17.76 -12.37 9.17
N ILE A 119 -17.56 -11.66 10.27
CA ILE A 119 -16.62 -12.03 11.34
C ILE A 119 -17.38 -12.21 12.65
N SER A 120 -17.00 -13.24 13.40
CA SER A 120 -17.64 -13.63 14.66
C SER A 120 -16.73 -13.55 15.88
N SER A 121 -15.65 -12.80 15.76
CA SER A 121 -14.68 -12.58 16.84
C SER A 121 -14.26 -11.12 16.89
N LEU A 122 -14.08 -10.59 18.12
CA LEU A 122 -13.50 -9.27 18.37
C LEU A 122 -12.09 -9.16 17.79
N GLU A 123 -11.33 -10.26 17.85
CA GLU A 123 -9.97 -10.36 17.34
C GLU A 123 -9.87 -9.99 15.86
N TYR A 124 -10.82 -10.47 15.05
CA TYR A 124 -10.81 -10.17 13.62
C TYR A 124 -11.30 -8.74 13.32
N ASP A 125 -12.11 -8.12 14.20
CA ASP A 125 -12.46 -6.69 14.08
C ASP A 125 -11.23 -5.83 14.37
N LEU A 126 -10.41 -6.23 15.36
CA LEU A 126 -9.12 -5.62 15.65
C LEU A 126 -8.14 -5.76 14.49
N PHE A 127 -8.04 -6.95 13.87
CA PHE A 127 -7.20 -7.16 12.69
C PHE A 127 -7.60 -6.24 11.54
N PHE A 128 -8.89 -6.21 11.17
CA PHE A 128 -9.37 -5.30 10.12
C PHE A 128 -9.15 -3.82 10.47
N THR A 129 -9.37 -3.42 11.72
CA THR A 129 -9.19 -2.03 12.15
C THR A 129 -7.73 -1.60 12.06
N LEU A 130 -6.80 -2.44 12.53
CA LEU A 130 -5.36 -2.15 12.49
C LEU A 130 -4.78 -2.22 11.07
N THR A 131 -5.20 -3.19 10.25
CA THR A 131 -4.77 -3.21 8.84
C THR A 131 -5.31 -1.99 8.07
N THR A 132 -6.52 -1.52 8.39
CA THR A 132 -7.08 -0.27 7.85
C THR A 132 -6.25 0.94 8.25
N LEU A 133 -5.83 1.03 9.52
CA LEU A 133 -4.94 2.11 9.98
C LEU A 133 -3.59 2.08 9.25
N ALA A 134 -2.97 0.91 9.15
CA ALA A 134 -1.69 0.75 8.47
C ALA A 134 -1.80 1.11 6.97
N ALA A 135 -2.87 0.71 6.29
CA ALA A 135 -3.14 1.11 4.91
C ALA A 135 -3.35 2.63 4.78
N ALA A 136 -4.07 3.26 5.71
CA ALA A 136 -4.26 4.71 5.73
C ALA A 136 -2.93 5.47 5.96
N LEU A 137 -2.03 4.94 6.80
CA LEU A 137 -0.68 5.48 6.98
C LEU A 137 0.17 5.33 5.70
N THR A 138 0.08 4.21 4.97
CA THR A 138 0.71 4.08 3.65
C THR A 138 0.16 5.12 2.66
N LEU A 139 -1.16 5.35 2.63
CA LEU A 139 -1.76 6.41 1.80
C LEU A 139 -1.31 7.81 2.22
N GLN A 140 -1.14 8.08 3.52
CA GLN A 140 -0.59 9.34 4.02
C GLN A 140 0.86 9.54 3.55
N SER A 141 1.68 8.48 3.57
CA SER A 141 3.05 8.52 3.05
C SER A 141 3.08 8.90 1.57
N ARG A 142 2.12 8.37 0.82
CA ARG A 142 1.95 8.63 -0.61
C ARG A 142 1.53 10.07 -0.87
N THR A 143 0.55 10.59 -0.12
CA THR A 143 0.17 12.00 -0.16
C THR A 143 1.36 12.91 0.12
N ALA A 144 2.19 12.60 1.12
CA ALA A 144 3.37 13.41 1.45
C ALA A 144 4.40 13.43 0.30
N LEU A 145 4.53 12.35 -0.46
CA LEU A 145 5.47 12.25 -1.58
C LEU A 145 4.94 12.83 -2.90
N HIS A 146 3.62 12.96 -3.06
CA HIS A 146 2.99 13.39 -4.31
C HIS A 146 3.58 14.68 -4.92
N PRO A 147 3.88 15.74 -4.15
CA PRO A 147 4.49 16.96 -4.70
C PRO A 147 5.85 16.75 -5.37
N LEU A 148 6.59 15.70 -5.00
CA LEU A 148 7.93 15.42 -5.57
C LEU A 148 7.88 14.87 -7.00
N TYR A 149 6.70 14.46 -7.46
CA TYR A 149 6.48 13.85 -8.76
C TYR A 149 5.75 14.76 -9.75
N LEU A 150 5.28 15.94 -9.30
CA LEU A 150 4.64 16.91 -10.17
C LEU A 150 5.68 17.62 -11.06
N THR A 151 5.48 17.55 -12.37
CA THR A 151 6.32 18.23 -13.38
C THR A 151 5.67 19.50 -13.94
N THR A 152 4.47 19.84 -13.50
CA THR A 152 3.68 21.00 -13.97
C THR A 152 3.68 22.17 -12.99
N THR A 153 4.33 22.03 -11.84
CA THR A 153 4.40 23.04 -10.79
C THR A 153 5.85 23.48 -10.57
N ALA A 154 6.04 24.55 -9.78
CA ALA A 154 7.38 24.96 -9.37
C ALA A 154 8.12 23.80 -8.65
N PRO A 155 9.44 23.65 -8.87
CA PRO A 155 10.23 22.62 -8.20
C PRO A 155 10.12 22.71 -6.67
N VAL A 156 10.01 21.55 -6.02
CA VAL A 156 9.98 21.47 -4.56
C VAL A 156 11.38 21.72 -4.00
N GLY A 157 11.52 22.70 -3.11
CA GLY A 157 12.79 23.04 -2.48
C GLY A 157 13.36 21.89 -1.62
N THR A 158 14.69 21.89 -1.40
CA THR A 158 15.41 20.82 -0.69
C THR A 158 14.83 20.53 0.71
N THR A 159 14.52 21.55 1.49
CA THR A 159 13.94 21.39 2.85
C THR A 159 12.57 20.72 2.79
N GLN A 160 11.71 21.14 1.87
CA GLN A 160 10.37 20.55 1.71
C GLN A 160 10.48 19.09 1.26
N ARG A 161 11.42 18.77 0.36
CA ARG A 161 11.72 17.39 -0.05
C ARG A 161 12.15 16.53 1.13
N GLN A 162 13.07 17.01 1.96
CA GLN A 162 13.52 16.27 3.14
C GLN A 162 12.39 16.02 4.12
N THR A 163 11.52 17.00 4.36
CA THR A 163 10.35 16.87 5.22
C THR A 163 9.35 15.86 4.65
N ALA A 164 9.05 15.92 3.35
CA ALA A 164 8.15 14.98 2.68
C ALA A 164 8.65 13.52 2.80
N ILE A 165 9.93 13.28 2.49
CA ILE A 165 10.54 11.95 2.56
C ILE A 165 10.59 11.44 4.00
N SER A 166 10.94 12.29 4.96
CA SER A 166 11.02 11.91 6.38
C SER A 166 9.64 11.58 6.95
N SER A 167 8.62 12.38 6.62
CA SER A 167 7.23 12.14 7.00
C SER A 167 6.70 10.84 6.40
N ALA A 168 6.92 10.62 5.10
CA ALA A 168 6.51 9.39 4.43
C ALA A 168 7.21 8.14 5.00
N THR A 169 8.51 8.24 5.29
CA THR A 169 9.26 7.16 5.93
C THR A 169 8.69 6.83 7.30
N LYS A 170 8.35 7.84 8.11
CA LYS A 170 7.72 7.63 9.41
C LYS A 170 6.40 6.87 9.28
N SER A 171 5.49 7.33 8.41
CA SER A 171 4.19 6.65 8.23
C SER A 171 4.34 5.19 7.77
N LEU A 172 5.31 4.88 6.90
CA LEU A 172 5.57 3.50 6.46
C LEU A 172 6.15 2.63 7.58
N LEU A 173 7.05 3.16 8.40
CA LEU A 173 7.58 2.42 9.54
C LEU A 173 6.53 2.20 10.64
N ASP A 174 5.64 3.18 10.85
CA ASP A 174 4.50 3.05 11.75
C ASP A 174 3.55 1.95 11.21
N ALA A 175 3.25 1.93 9.91
CA ALA A 175 2.48 0.85 9.28
C ALA A 175 3.16 -0.52 9.42
N ALA A 176 4.48 -0.61 9.19
CA ALA A 176 5.26 -1.84 9.38
C ALA A 176 5.17 -2.34 10.83
N SER A 177 5.22 -1.45 11.82
CA SER A 177 5.07 -1.80 13.24
C SER A 177 3.72 -2.44 13.57
N ILE A 178 2.64 -1.91 12.97
CA ILE A 178 1.29 -2.44 13.15
C ILE A 178 1.18 -3.84 12.54
N TYR A 179 1.69 -4.03 11.32
CA TYR A 179 1.69 -5.36 10.69
C TYR A 179 2.58 -6.37 11.43
N ASP A 180 3.72 -5.94 11.98
CA ASP A 180 4.59 -6.77 12.82
C ASP A 180 3.85 -7.24 14.09
N TYR A 181 3.16 -6.33 14.78
CA TYR A 181 2.31 -6.65 15.92
C TYR A 181 1.20 -7.64 15.57
N LEU A 182 0.46 -7.40 14.48
CA LEU A 182 -0.57 -8.32 14.00
C LEU A 182 -0.02 -9.69 13.62
N SER A 183 1.17 -9.74 13.01
CA SER A 183 1.80 -11.00 12.62
C SER A 183 2.15 -11.86 13.83
N THR A 184 2.69 -11.25 14.89
CA THR A 184 2.98 -11.93 16.16
C THR A 184 1.70 -12.39 16.82
N ARG A 185 0.68 -11.53 16.86
CA ARG A 185 -0.62 -11.86 17.45
C ARG A 185 -1.30 -13.02 16.72
N SER A 186 -1.15 -13.10 15.40
CA SER A 186 -1.73 -14.16 14.57
C SER A 186 -1.21 -15.57 14.89
N GLU A 187 -0.04 -15.70 15.52
CA GLU A 187 0.56 -16.99 15.90
C GLU A 187 -0.17 -17.64 17.08
N SER A 188 -0.88 -16.84 17.89
CA SER A 188 -1.73 -17.34 18.97
C SER A 188 -3.14 -17.76 18.52
N LEU A 189 -3.50 -17.53 17.25
CA LEU A 189 -4.83 -17.83 16.74
C LEU A 189 -4.96 -19.30 16.32
N SER A 190 -6.00 -19.96 16.84
CA SER A 190 -6.33 -21.34 16.48
C SER A 190 -7.34 -21.44 15.32
N SER A 191 -8.13 -20.39 15.09
CA SER A 191 -9.12 -20.36 14.00
C SER A 191 -8.53 -19.82 12.69
N PRO A 192 -8.95 -20.37 11.54
CA PRO A 192 -8.53 -19.82 10.26
C PRO A 192 -9.12 -18.41 10.05
N PRO A 193 -8.38 -17.50 9.40
CA PRO A 193 -8.87 -16.16 9.14
C PRO A 193 -10.08 -16.18 8.20
N PRO A 194 -11.11 -15.36 8.45
CA PRO A 194 -12.33 -15.34 7.65
C PRO A 194 -12.14 -14.71 6.26
N SER A 195 -11.03 -13.98 6.04
CA SER A 195 -10.68 -13.34 4.77
C SER A 195 -9.17 -13.44 4.50
N PRO A 196 -8.75 -13.63 3.22
CA PRO A 196 -7.35 -13.53 2.81
C PRO A 196 -6.66 -12.21 3.20
N ASP A 197 -7.40 -11.10 3.27
CA ASP A 197 -6.87 -9.75 3.57
C ASP A 197 -6.19 -9.67 4.94
N ILE A 198 -6.71 -10.41 5.91
CA ILE A 198 -6.22 -10.46 7.29
C ILE A 198 -5.56 -11.80 7.61
N SER A 199 -5.20 -12.57 6.59
CA SER A 199 -4.48 -13.81 6.80
C SER A 199 -3.05 -13.56 7.29
N PRO A 200 -2.45 -14.48 8.07
CA PRO A 200 -1.08 -14.32 8.57
C PRO A 200 -0.04 -14.14 7.46
N SER A 201 -0.24 -14.75 6.29
CA SER A 201 0.64 -14.59 5.12
C SER A 201 0.51 -13.18 4.53
N THR A 202 -0.71 -12.69 4.32
CA THR A 202 -0.95 -11.32 3.81
C THR A 202 -0.40 -10.26 4.76
N ILE A 203 -0.61 -10.41 6.08
CA ILE A 203 -0.10 -9.45 7.07
C ILE A 203 1.44 -9.38 7.03
N ARG A 204 2.12 -10.53 6.98
CA ARG A 204 3.59 -10.57 6.83
C ARG A 204 4.06 -10.00 5.49
N ALA A 205 3.28 -10.17 4.42
CA ALA A 205 3.57 -9.58 3.12
C ALA A 205 3.45 -8.05 3.16
N LEU A 206 2.39 -7.51 3.79
CA LEU A 206 2.18 -6.07 3.95
C LEU A 206 3.26 -5.42 4.81
N ARG A 207 3.71 -6.09 5.88
CA ARG A 207 4.90 -5.68 6.65
C ARG A 207 6.15 -5.58 5.76
N SER A 208 6.42 -6.62 4.98
CA SER A 208 7.60 -6.68 4.10
C SER A 208 7.52 -5.62 3.00
N LEU A 209 6.33 -5.37 2.45
CA LEU A 209 6.08 -4.28 1.52
C LEU A 209 6.41 -2.91 2.13
N ALA A 210 5.88 -2.60 3.31
CA ALA A 210 6.12 -1.32 3.98
C ALA A 210 7.62 -1.09 4.23
N LEU A 211 8.37 -2.14 4.58
CA LEU A 211 9.83 -2.10 4.73
C LEU A 211 10.56 -1.88 3.40
N ALA A 212 10.13 -2.54 2.32
CA ALA A 212 10.70 -2.34 0.99
C ALA A 212 10.56 -0.88 0.54
N GLU A 213 9.36 -0.31 0.67
CA GLU A 213 9.06 1.07 0.31
C GLU A 213 9.84 2.06 1.18
N ALA A 214 9.87 1.86 2.50
CA ALA A 214 10.64 2.71 3.42
C ALA A 214 12.14 2.65 3.13
N THR A 215 12.68 1.49 2.75
CA THR A 215 14.09 1.32 2.38
C THR A 215 14.41 2.08 1.09
N LEU A 216 13.52 2.06 0.10
CA LEU A 216 13.68 2.85 -1.12
C LEU A 216 13.59 4.36 -0.88
N LEU A 217 12.82 4.81 0.12
CA LEU A 217 12.79 6.24 0.51
C LEU A 217 14.11 6.70 1.12
N ALA A 218 14.80 5.83 1.88
CA ALA A 218 16.13 6.14 2.40
C ALA A 218 17.15 6.38 1.28
N VAL A 219 17.00 5.67 0.16
CA VAL A 219 17.81 5.90 -1.07
C VAL A 219 17.35 7.16 -1.79
N LEU A 220 16.05 7.33 -2.01
CA LEU A 220 15.46 8.48 -2.71
C LEU A 220 15.86 9.84 -2.09
N LYS A 221 16.08 9.85 -0.77
CA LYS A 221 16.53 11.04 -0.03
C LYS A 221 17.76 11.68 -0.65
N ASP A 222 18.74 10.86 -0.98
CA ASP A 222 20.08 11.28 -1.43
C ASP A 222 20.33 10.91 -2.91
N ASP A 223 19.32 10.40 -3.62
CA ASP A 223 19.39 10.03 -5.04
C ASP A 223 19.03 11.23 -5.94
N PRO A 224 20.01 11.81 -6.68
CA PRO A 224 19.76 13.00 -7.49
C PRO A 224 19.10 12.70 -8.85
N TYR A 225 19.24 11.48 -9.37
CA TYR A 225 18.92 11.20 -10.78
C TYR A 225 17.43 11.32 -11.13
N PRO A 226 16.48 10.87 -10.30
CA PRO A 226 15.06 11.10 -10.56
C PRO A 226 14.70 12.59 -10.60
N ALA A 227 15.29 13.39 -9.69
CA ALA A 227 15.04 14.83 -9.65
C ALA A 227 15.54 15.52 -10.92
N VAL A 228 16.75 15.18 -11.40
CA VAL A 228 17.31 15.71 -12.65
C VAL A 228 16.39 15.44 -13.85
N LEU A 229 15.81 14.23 -13.94
CA LEU A 229 14.83 13.93 -14.99
C LEU A 229 13.55 14.73 -14.86
N HIS A 230 13.04 14.93 -13.65
CA HIS A 230 11.85 15.74 -13.44
C HIS A 230 12.10 17.21 -13.82
N GLN A 231 13.26 17.77 -13.48
CA GLN A 231 13.66 19.12 -13.87
C GLN A 231 13.76 19.28 -15.39
N GLN A 232 14.41 18.33 -16.08
CA GLN A 232 14.51 18.34 -17.55
C GLN A 232 13.15 18.31 -18.28
N ARG A 233 12.11 17.82 -17.60
CA ARG A 233 10.75 17.68 -18.15
C ARG A 233 9.81 18.77 -17.67
N ASN A 234 10.23 19.61 -16.73
CA ASN A 234 9.42 20.68 -16.18
C ASN A 234 9.63 21.95 -16.99
N GLU A 235 8.64 22.35 -17.78
CA GLU A 235 8.69 23.57 -18.60
C GLU A 235 8.85 24.84 -17.75
N ASN A 236 8.45 24.79 -16.47
CA ASN A 236 8.58 25.92 -15.53
C ASN A 236 9.95 25.98 -14.84
N ASP A 237 10.80 24.95 -15.01
CA ASP A 237 12.16 24.96 -14.47
C ASP A 237 13.11 25.60 -15.49
N THR A 238 13.53 26.83 -15.22
CA THR A 238 14.47 27.60 -16.05
C THR A 238 15.91 27.51 -15.55
N GLU A 239 16.21 26.69 -14.52
CA GLU A 239 17.54 26.61 -13.91
C GLU A 239 18.62 26.15 -14.89
N TRP A 240 18.26 25.22 -15.77
CA TRP A 240 19.13 24.71 -16.82
C TRP A 240 19.60 25.78 -17.81
N MET A 241 18.86 26.90 -17.94
CA MET A 241 19.18 27.98 -18.88
C MET A 241 20.42 28.77 -18.48
N TYR A 242 20.76 28.79 -17.19
CA TYR A 242 21.92 29.52 -16.66
C TYR A 242 22.97 28.62 -16.01
N LYS A 243 22.64 27.37 -15.65
CA LYS A 243 23.59 26.39 -15.11
C LYS A 243 23.19 24.97 -15.46
N SER A 244 24.13 24.15 -15.94
CA SER A 244 23.89 22.71 -16.06
C SER A 244 23.66 22.07 -14.68
N PRO A 245 22.68 21.16 -14.53
CA PRO A 245 22.44 20.49 -13.26
C PRO A 245 23.71 19.79 -12.75
N ASP A 246 24.13 20.15 -11.54
CA ASP A 246 25.26 19.48 -10.87
C ASP A 246 24.75 18.23 -10.16
N ILE A 247 25.31 17.07 -10.50
CA ILE A 247 24.89 15.79 -9.93
C ILE A 247 25.86 15.46 -8.79
N PRO A 248 25.44 15.55 -7.52
CA PRO A 248 26.32 15.27 -6.40
C PRO A 248 26.78 13.81 -6.43
N LYS A 249 28.03 13.57 -5.99
CA LYS A 249 28.53 12.21 -5.80
C LYS A 249 27.72 11.52 -4.71
N VAL A 250 27.28 10.30 -4.99
CA VAL A 250 26.50 9.48 -4.08
C VAL A 250 27.32 8.34 -3.50
N ARG A 251 26.86 7.79 -2.38
CA ARG A 251 27.39 6.55 -1.81
C ARG A 251 26.86 5.35 -2.61
N ALA A 252 27.26 5.26 -3.87
CA ALA A 252 26.67 4.38 -4.89
C ALA A 252 26.60 2.92 -4.42
N HIS A 253 27.72 2.34 -3.97
CA HIS A 253 27.73 0.97 -3.44
C HIS A 253 26.76 0.75 -2.27
N LEU A 254 26.67 1.69 -1.32
CA LEU A 254 25.73 1.59 -0.20
C LEU A 254 24.28 1.60 -0.71
N PHE A 255 23.94 2.52 -1.61
CA PHE A 255 22.59 2.62 -2.17
C PHE A 255 22.23 1.38 -2.98
N ALA A 256 23.17 0.79 -3.71
CA ALA A 256 22.95 -0.48 -4.38
C ALA A 256 22.54 -1.57 -3.38
N ARG A 257 23.25 -1.71 -2.26
CA ARG A 257 22.92 -2.70 -1.21
C ARG A 257 21.60 -2.41 -0.51
N LEU A 258 21.22 -1.15 -0.29
CA LEU A 258 19.90 -0.79 0.24
C LEU A 258 18.78 -1.17 -0.75
N CYS A 259 18.97 -0.90 -2.04
CA CYS A 259 18.03 -1.31 -3.08
C CYS A 259 17.87 -2.84 -3.18
N LEU A 260 18.95 -3.60 -2.94
CA LEU A 260 18.86 -5.06 -2.86
C LEU A 260 18.08 -5.54 -1.63
N ALA A 261 18.26 -4.92 -0.46
CA ALA A 261 17.43 -5.24 0.71
C ALA A 261 15.95 -4.94 0.45
N ALA A 262 15.64 -3.81 -0.20
CA ALA A 262 14.27 -3.52 -0.62
C ALA A 262 13.72 -4.56 -1.61
N ALA A 263 14.55 -5.05 -2.54
CA ALA A 263 14.16 -6.11 -3.47
C ALA A 263 13.91 -7.45 -2.77
N GLU A 264 14.68 -7.78 -1.75
CA GLU A 264 14.51 -8.97 -0.91
C GLU A 264 13.19 -8.91 -0.14
N HIS A 265 12.90 -7.79 0.53
CA HIS A 265 11.60 -7.54 1.21
C HIS A 265 10.42 -7.63 0.24
N ALA A 266 10.52 -7.02 -0.94
CA ALA A 266 9.46 -7.09 -1.96
C ALA A 266 9.30 -8.51 -2.53
N SER A 267 10.39 -9.27 -2.66
CA SER A 267 10.35 -10.67 -3.08
C SER A 267 9.70 -11.56 -2.02
N GLN A 268 9.98 -11.31 -0.74
CA GLN A 268 9.32 -11.99 0.37
C GLN A 268 7.82 -11.70 0.37
N ALA A 269 7.43 -10.43 0.22
CA ALA A 269 6.03 -10.03 0.11
C ALA A 269 5.34 -10.76 -1.06
N TYR A 270 5.94 -10.74 -2.24
CA TYR A 270 5.42 -11.42 -3.43
C TYR A 270 5.23 -12.93 -3.19
N ALA A 271 6.24 -13.61 -2.65
CA ALA A 271 6.18 -15.05 -2.38
C ALA A 271 5.05 -15.43 -1.40
N LEU A 272 4.78 -14.59 -0.41
CA LEU A 272 3.74 -14.82 0.59
C LEU A 272 2.32 -14.71 0.03
N VAL A 273 2.08 -13.94 -1.04
CA VAL A 273 0.72 -13.69 -1.57
C VAL A 273 0.45 -14.27 -2.95
N ASN A 274 1.48 -14.61 -3.73
CA ASN A 274 1.32 -15.07 -5.13
C ASN A 274 0.53 -16.38 -5.28
N SER A 275 0.46 -17.20 -4.22
CA SER A 275 -0.34 -18.44 -4.17
C SER A 275 -1.74 -18.27 -3.57
N HIS A 276 -2.09 -17.07 -3.11
CA HIS A 276 -3.35 -16.79 -2.40
C HIS A 276 -4.36 -16.10 -3.33
N LYS A 277 -5.65 -16.15 -2.95
CA LYS A 277 -6.75 -15.45 -3.67
C LYS A 277 -6.72 -13.93 -3.44
N ILE A 278 -5.58 -13.31 -3.74
CA ILE A 278 -5.30 -11.89 -3.58
C ILE A 278 -5.40 -11.21 -4.95
N ASN A 279 -5.76 -9.93 -4.95
CA ASN A 279 -5.92 -9.09 -6.13
C ASN A 279 -4.66 -9.13 -7.01
N SER A 280 -4.84 -9.43 -8.30
CA SER A 280 -3.75 -9.52 -9.28
C SER A 280 -3.01 -8.20 -9.46
N GLU A 281 -3.65 -7.05 -9.27
CA GLU A 281 -3.01 -5.74 -9.34
C GLU A 281 -1.99 -5.56 -8.20
N PHE A 282 -2.34 -6.01 -6.99
CA PHE A 282 -1.43 -5.99 -5.85
C PHE A 282 -0.25 -6.93 -6.07
N VAL A 283 -0.51 -8.16 -6.52
CA VAL A 283 0.55 -9.15 -6.84
C VAL A 283 1.48 -8.61 -7.94
N LYS A 284 0.93 -7.98 -8.97
CA LYS A 284 1.70 -7.34 -10.04
C LYS A 284 2.55 -6.19 -9.52
N TYR A 285 1.98 -5.32 -8.66
CA TYR A 285 2.73 -4.24 -8.06
C TYR A 285 3.95 -4.75 -7.28
N LEU A 286 3.80 -5.83 -6.51
CA LEU A 286 4.93 -6.45 -5.80
C LEU A 286 5.99 -7.01 -6.76
N ASP A 287 5.58 -7.59 -7.89
CA ASP A 287 6.49 -8.06 -8.94
C ASP A 287 7.25 -6.89 -9.60
N ASP A 288 6.55 -5.81 -9.91
CA ASP A 288 7.16 -4.59 -10.47
C ASP A 288 8.09 -3.93 -9.43
N LEU A 289 7.72 -3.89 -8.15
CA LEU A 289 8.53 -3.31 -7.07
C LEU A 289 9.84 -4.07 -6.88
N ARG A 290 9.81 -5.42 -6.78
CA ARG A 290 11.05 -6.21 -6.61
C ARG A 290 12.00 -6.04 -7.80
N ARG A 291 11.47 -5.98 -9.03
CA ARG A 291 12.27 -5.77 -10.26
C ARG A 291 12.84 -4.37 -10.31
N THR A 292 12.04 -3.36 -9.95
CA THR A 292 12.45 -1.95 -9.92
C THR A 292 13.54 -1.73 -8.88
N ALA A 293 13.43 -2.34 -7.71
CA ALA A 293 14.45 -2.29 -6.68
C ALA A 293 15.76 -2.97 -7.13
N ARG A 294 15.72 -4.13 -7.79
CA ARG A 294 16.91 -4.75 -8.40
C ARG A 294 17.53 -3.87 -9.49
N ALA A 295 16.70 -3.27 -10.35
CA ALA A 295 17.18 -2.38 -11.41
C ALA A 295 17.88 -1.14 -10.84
N ARG A 296 17.33 -0.55 -9.77
CA ARG A 296 17.99 0.54 -9.01
C ARG A 296 19.33 0.11 -8.45
N ALA A 297 19.43 -1.10 -7.91
CA ALA A 297 20.70 -1.64 -7.43
C ALA A 297 21.73 -1.76 -8.57
N CYS A 298 21.33 -2.33 -9.71
CA CYS A 298 22.16 -2.38 -10.91
C CYS A 298 22.62 -0.99 -11.35
N ARG A 299 21.72 0.00 -11.39
CA ARG A 299 22.08 1.40 -11.70
C ARG A 299 23.16 1.93 -10.77
N PHE A 300 23.01 1.72 -9.46
CA PHE A 300 24.00 2.18 -8.49
C PHE A 300 25.33 1.41 -8.55
N PHE A 301 25.35 0.11 -8.85
CA PHE A 301 26.60 -0.58 -9.16
C PHE A 301 27.25 -0.04 -10.43
N GLY A 302 26.44 0.38 -11.41
CA GLY A 302 26.93 1.05 -12.61
C GLY A 302 27.60 2.38 -12.31
N ILE A 303 26.98 3.20 -11.44
CA ILE A 303 27.53 4.48 -10.96
C ILE A 303 28.82 4.27 -10.16
N ASP A 304 28.85 3.26 -9.29
CA ASP A 304 30.04 2.91 -8.52
C ASP A 304 31.22 2.52 -9.43
N ALA A 305 30.94 1.71 -10.46
CA ALA A 305 31.94 1.33 -11.47
C ALA A 305 32.43 2.53 -12.29
N GLU A 306 31.54 3.44 -12.70
CA GLU A 306 31.92 4.67 -13.43
C GLU A 306 32.79 5.60 -12.58
N LEU A 307 32.45 5.79 -11.30
CA LEU A 307 33.29 6.54 -10.36
C LEU A 307 34.68 5.92 -10.17
N GLY A 308 34.79 4.60 -10.34
CA GLY A 308 36.06 3.86 -10.36
C GLY A 308 36.79 3.87 -11.70
N GLY A 309 36.26 4.51 -12.74
CA GLY A 309 36.83 4.56 -14.09
C GLY A 309 36.53 3.32 -14.94
N GLU A 310 35.73 2.36 -14.45
CA GLU A 310 35.31 1.15 -15.17
C GLU A 310 34.01 1.39 -15.96
N GLN A 311 34.02 2.36 -16.88
CA GLN A 311 32.88 2.76 -17.72
C GLN A 311 32.19 1.57 -18.42
N GLY A 312 32.97 0.64 -18.99
CA GLY A 312 32.44 -0.53 -19.70
C GLY A 312 31.59 -1.42 -18.77
N LYS A 313 32.06 -1.63 -17.54
CA LYS A 313 31.31 -2.34 -16.49
C LYS A 313 30.09 -1.54 -16.03
N GLY A 314 30.23 -0.21 -15.94
CA GLY A 314 29.12 0.71 -15.69
C GLY A 314 27.95 0.49 -16.65
N ILE A 315 28.24 0.46 -17.96
CA ILE A 315 27.24 0.18 -19.00
C ILE A 315 26.65 -1.23 -18.86
N GLY A 316 27.47 -2.24 -18.60
CA GLY A 316 27.00 -3.61 -18.41
C GLY A 316 25.98 -3.74 -17.27
N TRP A 317 26.20 -3.02 -16.16
CA TRP A 317 25.25 -2.94 -15.05
C TRP A 317 23.94 -2.26 -15.45
N LEU A 318 23.98 -1.17 -16.24
CA LEU A 318 22.77 -0.53 -16.76
C LEU A 318 21.96 -1.49 -17.64
N TRP A 319 22.61 -2.28 -18.49
CA TRP A 319 21.93 -3.31 -19.28
C TRP A 319 21.31 -4.40 -18.42
N ALA A 320 21.99 -4.83 -17.35
CA ALA A 320 21.41 -5.76 -16.37
C ALA A 320 20.17 -5.17 -15.70
N GLY A 321 20.20 -3.88 -15.34
CA GLY A 321 19.04 -3.17 -14.80
C GLY A 321 17.88 -3.08 -15.79
N LEU A 322 18.13 -2.76 -17.06
CA LEU A 322 17.10 -2.75 -18.11
C LEU A 322 16.47 -4.14 -18.30
N LYS A 323 17.28 -5.20 -18.23
CA LYS A 323 16.82 -6.59 -18.33
C LYS A 323 15.86 -6.96 -17.19
N GLU A 324 16.15 -6.56 -15.95
CA GLU A 324 15.24 -6.71 -14.80
C GLU A 324 13.88 -6.03 -15.07
N LEU A 325 13.90 -4.84 -15.71
CA LEU A 325 12.70 -4.09 -16.10
C LEU A 325 12.02 -4.62 -17.39
N GLY A 326 12.51 -5.71 -17.99
CA GLY A 326 11.95 -6.34 -19.19
C GLY A 326 12.37 -5.71 -20.52
N VAL A 327 13.49 -4.99 -20.54
CA VAL A 327 14.08 -4.36 -21.73
C VAL A 327 15.41 -5.02 -22.06
N ASP A 328 15.46 -5.76 -23.18
CA ASP A 328 16.68 -6.40 -23.65
C ASP A 328 17.50 -5.47 -24.57
N ARG A 329 18.77 -5.28 -24.21
CA ARG A 329 19.76 -4.42 -24.88
C ARG A 329 21.06 -5.17 -25.23
N GLU A 330 21.24 -6.40 -24.76
CA GLU A 330 22.43 -7.20 -25.11
C GLU A 330 22.45 -7.43 -26.64
N GLY A 331 23.54 -7.03 -27.31
CA GLY A 331 23.77 -7.31 -28.74
C GLY A 331 23.19 -6.30 -29.75
N LYS A 332 22.59 -5.18 -29.34
CA LYS A 332 22.02 -4.18 -30.29
C LYS A 332 23.00 -3.18 -30.89
N HIS A 333 24.24 -3.14 -30.43
CA HIS A 333 25.26 -2.20 -30.93
C HIS A 333 26.08 -2.72 -32.13
N GLY A 334 25.67 -3.81 -32.79
CA GLY A 334 26.47 -4.46 -33.84
C GLY A 334 25.76 -4.87 -35.15
N ALA A 335 24.47 -4.64 -35.35
CA ALA A 335 23.83 -5.01 -36.62
C ALA A 335 22.65 -4.09 -36.97
N GLY A 336 22.78 -3.34 -38.06
CA GLY A 336 21.68 -2.62 -38.68
C GLY A 336 20.60 -3.60 -39.17
N GLY A 337 19.37 -3.41 -38.72
CA GLY A 337 18.22 -4.18 -39.21
C GLY A 337 17.27 -4.69 -38.14
N ARG A 338 16.60 -3.79 -37.40
CA ARG A 338 15.34 -4.10 -36.67
C ARG A 338 14.56 -2.87 -36.20
N GLU A 339 14.42 -1.85 -37.05
CA GLU A 339 13.76 -0.59 -36.66
C GLU A 339 12.22 -0.72 -36.50
N THR A 340 11.56 -1.62 -37.23
CA THR A 340 10.08 -1.65 -37.30
C THR A 340 9.39 -2.18 -36.03
N LYS A 341 10.00 -3.11 -35.28
CA LYS A 341 9.47 -3.58 -33.98
C LYS A 341 9.82 -2.64 -32.81
N SER A 342 10.81 -1.78 -32.99
CA SER A 342 11.25 -0.81 -31.96
C SER A 342 10.30 0.40 -31.90
N LEU A 343 9.83 0.90 -33.05
CA LEU A 343 8.93 2.06 -33.13
C LEU A 343 7.57 1.83 -32.46
N MET A 344 6.94 0.66 -32.65
CA MET A 344 5.68 0.33 -31.96
C MET A 344 5.85 0.14 -30.45
N LYS A 345 7.00 -0.39 -30.00
CA LYS A 345 7.31 -0.52 -28.57
C LYS A 345 7.60 0.85 -27.95
N GLY A 346 8.23 1.76 -28.71
CA GLY A 346 8.44 3.16 -28.35
C GLY A 346 7.14 3.94 -28.21
N LEU A 347 6.23 3.85 -29.18
CA LEU A 347 4.92 4.51 -29.13
C LEU A 347 4.04 4.01 -27.97
N LYS A 348 4.02 2.69 -27.71
CA LYS A 348 3.31 2.12 -26.55
C LYS A 348 3.90 2.61 -25.24
N LYS A 349 5.24 2.67 -25.15
CA LYS A 349 5.97 3.17 -23.98
C LYS A 349 5.66 4.65 -23.73
N GLU A 350 5.77 5.49 -24.74
CA GLU A 350 5.46 6.92 -24.67
C GLU A 350 3.99 7.16 -24.29
N TRP A 351 3.08 6.33 -24.79
CA TRP A 351 1.67 6.36 -24.39
C TRP A 351 1.47 6.00 -22.92
N THR A 352 2.06 4.91 -22.44
CA THR A 352 1.98 4.50 -21.03
C THR A 352 2.59 5.54 -20.11
N GLU A 353 3.70 6.14 -20.53
CA GLU A 353 4.37 7.22 -19.83
C GLU A 353 3.48 8.46 -19.71
N ARG A 354 2.92 8.95 -20.82
CA ARG A 354 1.96 10.07 -20.80
C ARG A 354 0.74 9.77 -19.92
N LYS A 355 0.29 8.51 -19.88
CA LYS A 355 -0.84 8.12 -19.04
C LYS A 355 -0.47 8.19 -17.56
N GLU A 356 0.72 7.72 -17.18
CA GLU A 356 1.22 7.79 -15.80
C GLU A 356 1.52 9.24 -15.38
N ASP A 357 2.12 10.06 -16.24
CA ASP A 357 2.34 11.48 -15.93
C ASP A 357 1.00 12.21 -15.69
N LYS A 358 -0.03 11.95 -16.53
CA LYS A 358 -1.39 12.47 -16.31
C LYS A 358 -2.04 11.97 -15.01
N LYS A 359 -1.75 10.72 -14.59
CA LYS A 359 -2.23 10.18 -13.32
C LYS A 359 -1.58 10.88 -12.14
N VAL A 360 -0.27 11.12 -12.21
CA VAL A 360 0.48 11.89 -11.22
C VAL A 360 -0.09 13.29 -11.12
N GLU A 361 -0.25 14.02 -12.24
CA GLU A 361 -0.82 15.38 -12.25
C GLU A 361 -2.20 15.45 -11.60
N ARG A 362 -3.07 14.46 -11.87
CA ARG A 362 -4.43 14.42 -11.32
C ARG A 362 -4.50 13.84 -9.90
N GLY A 363 -3.40 13.33 -9.36
CA GLY A 363 -3.36 12.61 -8.10
C GLY A 363 -4.14 11.27 -8.11
N LEU A 364 -4.50 10.76 -9.29
CA LEU A 364 -5.34 9.56 -9.45
C LEU A 364 -4.47 8.32 -9.66
N ASP A 365 -4.42 7.41 -8.68
CA ASP A 365 -3.86 6.06 -8.85
C ASP A 365 -2.47 6.01 -9.55
N TRP A 366 -1.63 7.02 -9.26
CA TRP A 366 -0.26 7.11 -9.75
C TRP A 366 0.64 6.05 -9.12
N GLY A 367 1.77 5.69 -9.74
CA GLY A 367 2.74 4.77 -9.11
C GLY A 367 2.27 3.33 -8.95
N GLY A 368 1.22 2.92 -9.67
CA GLY A 368 0.80 1.52 -9.77
C GLY A 368 1.83 0.61 -10.47
N ASP A 369 2.85 1.19 -11.11
CA ASP A 369 4.00 0.50 -11.71
C ASP A 369 5.20 0.37 -10.75
N ALA A 370 5.02 0.73 -9.48
CA ALA A 370 6.06 0.73 -8.45
C ALA A 370 7.30 1.60 -8.78
N GLY A 371 7.19 2.58 -9.69
CA GLY A 371 8.30 3.43 -10.13
C GLY A 371 9.15 2.83 -11.25
N ARG A 372 8.68 1.76 -11.90
CA ARG A 372 9.35 1.09 -13.00
C ARG A 372 9.66 2.02 -14.18
N LEU A 373 8.72 2.86 -14.59
CA LEU A 373 8.92 3.79 -15.71
C LEU A 373 9.92 4.89 -15.36
N GLU A 374 9.86 5.44 -14.15
CA GLU A 374 10.84 6.41 -13.65
C GLU A 374 12.25 5.82 -13.69
N GLU A 375 12.43 4.61 -13.15
CA GLU A 375 13.74 3.97 -13.12
C GLU A 375 14.26 3.65 -14.52
N MET A 376 13.38 3.19 -15.42
CA MET A 376 13.75 2.93 -16.82
C MET A 376 14.31 4.19 -17.49
N ARG A 377 13.66 5.34 -17.28
CA ARG A 377 14.12 6.62 -17.84
C ARG A 377 15.50 7.01 -17.30
N VAL A 378 15.75 6.80 -16.00
CA VAL A 378 17.07 7.10 -15.42
C VAL A 378 18.14 6.23 -16.06
N ILE A 379 17.90 4.93 -16.15
CA ILE A 379 18.89 3.99 -16.70
C ILE A 379 19.15 4.31 -18.18
N GLU A 380 18.14 4.63 -18.97
CA GLU A 380 18.32 5.00 -20.39
C GLU A 380 19.07 6.32 -20.59
N MET A 381 18.81 7.32 -19.74
CA MET A 381 19.54 8.58 -19.76
C MET A 381 21.03 8.37 -19.46
N LEU A 382 21.34 7.56 -18.45
CA LEU A 382 22.72 7.18 -18.13
C LEU A 382 23.36 6.33 -19.24
N GLU A 383 22.64 5.34 -19.77
CA GLU A 383 23.13 4.44 -20.82
C GLU A 383 23.51 5.24 -22.07
N GLY A 384 22.64 6.12 -22.54
CA GLY A 384 22.91 6.94 -23.72
C GLY A 384 24.15 7.82 -23.57
N LYS A 385 24.33 8.43 -22.39
CA LYS A 385 25.52 9.23 -22.07
C LYS A 385 26.77 8.35 -22.04
N TRP A 386 26.73 7.24 -21.30
CA TRP A 386 27.90 6.43 -21.02
C TRP A 386 28.37 5.62 -22.22
N VAL A 387 27.44 5.10 -23.03
CA VAL A 387 27.76 4.43 -24.29
C VAL A 387 28.44 5.40 -25.26
N ARG A 388 27.94 6.63 -25.38
CA ARG A 388 28.57 7.65 -26.23
C ARG A 388 29.99 7.96 -25.76
N GLN A 389 30.18 8.20 -24.47
CA GLN A 389 31.51 8.45 -23.90
C GLN A 389 32.45 7.26 -24.07
N ASN A 390 31.97 6.03 -23.88
CA ASN A 390 32.77 4.84 -24.05
C ASN A 390 33.19 4.64 -25.51
N ASN A 391 32.28 4.82 -26.46
CA ASN A 391 32.59 4.65 -27.88
C ASN A 391 33.52 5.73 -28.44
N THR A 392 33.51 6.94 -27.86
CA THR A 392 34.31 8.07 -28.34
C THR A 392 35.66 8.19 -27.63
N MET A 393 35.73 7.88 -26.33
CA MET A 393 36.91 8.21 -25.50
C MET A 393 37.54 6.99 -24.83
N MET A 394 36.75 6.11 -24.19
CA MET A 394 37.30 5.10 -23.28
C MET A 394 37.55 3.74 -23.93
N THR A 395 36.75 3.37 -24.93
CA THR A 395 36.83 2.10 -25.69
C THR A 395 36.90 0.84 -24.83
N GLN A 396 36.30 0.85 -23.64
CA GLN A 396 36.32 -0.29 -22.73
C GLN A 396 35.34 -1.39 -23.19
N ALA A 397 35.74 -2.64 -23.04
CA ALA A 397 34.87 -3.78 -23.30
C ALA A 397 33.71 -3.81 -22.29
N ILE A 398 32.50 -4.10 -22.77
CA ILE A 398 31.31 -4.19 -21.93
C ILE A 398 31.12 -5.67 -21.54
N PRO A 399 31.17 -6.02 -20.24
CA PRO A 399 30.99 -7.39 -19.79
C PRO A 399 29.53 -7.87 -19.99
N PRO A 400 29.30 -9.18 -20.19
CA PRO A 400 27.96 -9.74 -20.34
C PRO A 400 27.16 -9.65 -19.04
N THR A 401 25.85 -9.41 -19.11
CA THR A 401 25.00 -9.17 -17.92
C THR A 401 25.01 -10.34 -16.95
N GLY A 402 25.05 -11.58 -17.45
CA GLY A 402 25.09 -12.79 -16.62
C GLY A 402 26.31 -12.84 -15.69
N SER A 403 27.46 -12.34 -16.15
CA SER A 403 28.69 -12.30 -15.33
C SER A 403 28.59 -11.30 -14.18
N LEU A 404 27.91 -10.17 -14.39
CA LEU A 404 27.71 -9.14 -13.38
C LEU A 404 26.67 -9.58 -12.36
N LEU A 405 25.53 -10.12 -12.81
CA LEU A 405 24.48 -10.61 -11.92
C LEU A 405 24.98 -11.72 -10.98
N ALA A 406 25.93 -12.55 -11.41
CA ALA A 406 26.57 -13.56 -10.57
C ALA A 406 27.43 -12.97 -9.43
N GLN A 407 27.87 -11.72 -9.55
CA GLN A 407 28.68 -11.00 -8.55
C GLN A 407 27.83 -10.14 -7.61
N MET A 408 26.50 -10.16 -7.75
CA MET A 408 25.60 -9.31 -6.96
C MET A 408 25.68 -9.70 -5.47
N PRO A 409 26.02 -8.77 -4.57
CA PRO A 409 26.09 -9.04 -3.14
C PRO A 409 24.67 -9.14 -2.53
N THR A 410 24.58 -9.40 -1.23
CA THR A 410 23.30 -9.35 -0.50
C THR A 410 22.90 -7.93 -0.12
N GLY A 411 21.61 -7.77 0.15
CA GLY A 411 21.03 -6.58 0.74
C GLY A 411 21.72 -6.11 2.02
N ARG A 412 21.56 -4.82 2.33
CA ARG A 412 21.90 -4.26 3.63
C ARG A 412 20.65 -3.66 4.27
N GLU A 413 20.25 -4.18 5.41
CA GLU A 413 19.16 -3.62 6.21
C GLU A 413 19.55 -2.26 6.80
N ILE A 414 18.56 -1.37 6.89
CA ILE A 414 18.71 -0.03 7.48
C ILE A 414 17.67 0.27 8.55
N HIS A 415 16.49 -0.34 8.46
CA HIS A 415 15.38 -0.06 9.35
C HIS A 415 15.32 -1.09 10.47
N THR A 416 15.10 -0.62 11.69
CA THR A 416 14.67 -1.45 12.82
C THR A 416 13.26 -1.02 13.18
N VAL A 417 12.30 -1.93 13.04
CA VAL A 417 10.89 -1.64 13.33
C VAL A 417 10.72 -1.50 14.83
N LYS A 418 10.24 -0.34 15.27
CA LYS A 418 9.87 -0.16 16.68
C LYS A 418 8.61 -0.98 16.96
N PRO A 419 8.54 -1.76 18.05
CA PRO A 419 7.33 -2.48 18.39
C PRO A 419 6.14 -1.54 18.52
N PHE A 420 5.02 -1.89 17.89
CA PHE A 420 3.79 -1.14 18.05
C PHE A 420 3.32 -1.23 19.51
N GLN A 421 2.94 -0.08 20.06
CA GLN A 421 2.37 0.03 21.40
C GLN A 421 0.84 0.20 21.26
N PRO A 422 0.04 -0.81 21.66
CA PRO A 422 -1.41 -0.68 21.69
C PRO A 422 -1.83 0.54 22.50
N PRO A 423 -2.64 1.46 21.94
CA PRO A 423 -3.11 2.60 22.70
C PRO A 423 -4.07 2.14 23.79
N LEU A 424 -3.90 2.69 24.98
CA LEU A 424 -4.76 2.43 26.13
C LEU A 424 -5.74 3.59 26.31
N LEU A 425 -6.86 3.32 26.98
CA LEU A 425 -7.75 4.39 27.43
C LEU A 425 -7.06 5.16 28.56
N GLU A 426 -7.17 6.49 28.52
CA GLU A 426 -6.74 7.33 29.63
C GLU A 426 -7.50 6.95 30.91
N PRO A 427 -6.84 6.90 32.09
CA PRO A 427 -7.48 6.46 33.33
C PRO A 427 -8.78 7.21 33.65
N ASN A 428 -8.81 8.53 33.43
CA ASN A 428 -10.00 9.35 33.67
C ASN A 428 -11.16 9.00 32.73
N VAL A 429 -10.87 8.63 31.48
CA VAL A 429 -11.87 8.22 30.49
C VAL A 429 -12.43 6.84 30.87
N LEU A 430 -11.57 5.92 31.31
CA LEU A 430 -11.98 4.62 31.78
C LEU A 430 -12.84 4.73 33.06
N GLU A 431 -12.43 5.52 34.04
CA GLU A 431 -13.18 5.79 35.28
C GLU A 431 -14.59 6.33 34.97
N ALA A 432 -14.70 7.27 34.04
CA ALA A 432 -16.00 7.82 33.64
C ALA A 432 -16.95 6.75 33.05
N MET A 433 -16.42 5.64 32.50
CA MET A 433 -17.23 4.55 31.95
C MET A 433 -17.81 3.60 33.01
N ARG A 434 -17.50 3.79 34.30
CA ARG A 434 -18.17 3.09 35.41
C ARG A 434 -19.62 3.54 35.61
N ALA A 435 -19.95 4.75 35.17
CA ALA A 435 -21.33 5.19 35.14
C ALA A 435 -22.15 4.32 34.17
N PRO A 436 -23.36 3.90 34.53
CA PRO A 436 -24.28 3.23 33.60
C PRO A 436 -24.54 4.13 32.37
N PRO A 437 -24.75 3.53 31.18
CA PRO A 437 -25.00 4.31 29.99
C PRO A 437 -26.38 4.98 30.05
N ASP A 438 -26.43 6.27 29.72
CA ASP A 438 -27.69 7.05 29.68
C ASP A 438 -28.65 6.59 28.56
N ARG A 439 -28.14 5.81 27.57
CA ARG A 439 -28.87 5.41 26.36
C ARG A 439 -28.47 3.98 25.94
N SER A 440 -29.38 3.27 25.26
CA SER A 440 -29.06 2.02 24.56
C SER A 440 -28.43 2.30 23.20
N ASP A 441 -27.52 1.45 22.75
CA ASP A 441 -26.90 1.51 21.40
C ASP A 441 -27.54 0.54 20.40
N GLU A 442 -28.72 -0.02 20.71
CA GLU A 442 -29.47 -0.88 19.80
C GLU A 442 -29.91 -0.09 18.56
N PHE A 443 -29.15 -0.22 17.48
CA PHE A 443 -29.59 0.21 16.16
C PHE A 443 -30.67 -0.77 15.70
N GLY A 444 -31.91 -0.30 15.50
CA GLY A 444 -32.87 -1.03 14.68
C GLY A 444 -32.23 -1.37 13.33
N ASN A 445 -32.64 -2.48 12.70
CA ASN A 445 -32.14 -2.95 11.40
C ASN A 445 -32.19 -1.83 10.34
N CYS A 446 -31.20 -0.94 10.32
CA CYS A 446 -31.05 0.04 9.27
C CYS A 446 -30.34 -0.68 8.12
N PRO A 447 -31.03 -0.95 7.00
CA PRO A 447 -30.38 -1.54 5.84
C PRO A 447 -29.19 -0.65 5.44
N SER A 448 -28.07 -1.29 5.18
CA SER A 448 -26.89 -0.60 4.69
C SER A 448 -27.22 -0.07 3.29
N SER A 449 -27.43 1.25 3.15
CA SER A 449 -27.78 1.95 1.90
C SER A 449 -26.86 1.69 0.67
N ASP A 450 -25.79 0.90 0.80
CA ASP A 450 -25.02 0.38 -0.33
C ASP A 450 -25.72 -0.78 -1.06
N ASP A 451 -26.77 -1.39 -0.49
CA ASP A 451 -27.54 -2.49 -1.12
C ASP A 451 -28.43 -2.01 -2.29
N GLU A 452 -28.61 -0.70 -2.47
CA GLU A 452 -29.35 -0.10 -3.60
C GLU A 452 -28.66 -0.31 -4.96
N THR A 453 -27.40 -0.78 -4.98
CA THR A 453 -26.66 -1.09 -6.24
C THR A 453 -26.50 -2.57 -6.51
N ALA A 454 -26.90 -3.43 -5.57
CA ALA A 454 -27.10 -4.84 -5.86
C ALA A 454 -28.50 -4.99 -6.43
N VAL A 455 -28.61 -4.96 -7.77
CA VAL A 455 -29.83 -5.40 -8.46
C VAL A 455 -30.15 -6.79 -7.92
N ASP A 456 -31.22 -6.85 -7.13
CA ASP A 456 -31.73 -8.07 -6.56
C ASP A 456 -31.90 -9.07 -7.71
N SER A 457 -31.34 -10.26 -7.58
CA SER A 457 -31.50 -11.33 -8.56
C SER A 457 -32.89 -11.96 -8.44
N SER A 458 -33.93 -11.13 -8.31
CA SER A 458 -35.32 -11.54 -8.45
C SER A 458 -35.62 -11.65 -9.94
N LEU A 459 -35.62 -12.90 -10.42
CA LEU A 459 -36.36 -13.41 -11.58
C LEU A 459 -36.62 -12.37 -12.69
N VAL A 460 -35.74 -12.35 -13.68
CA VAL A 460 -35.95 -11.66 -14.96
C VAL A 460 -37.25 -12.19 -15.60
N GLY A 461 -38.29 -11.37 -15.63
CA GLY A 461 -39.50 -11.67 -16.42
C GLY A 461 -40.87 -11.40 -15.79
N ALA A 462 -40.98 -10.81 -14.59
CA ALA A 462 -42.29 -10.45 -14.02
C ALA A 462 -42.63 -8.97 -14.27
N PHE A 463 -43.72 -8.71 -14.99
CA PHE A 463 -44.33 -7.38 -15.12
C PHE A 463 -44.86 -6.90 -13.75
N PRO A 464 -44.80 -5.59 -13.45
CA PRO A 464 -45.18 -5.06 -12.16
C PRO A 464 -46.71 -4.86 -12.10
N ASP A 465 -47.49 -5.92 -11.89
CA ASP A 465 -48.84 -5.78 -11.29
C ASP A 465 -49.52 -7.08 -10.78
N THR A 466 -48.79 -8.15 -10.50
CA THR A 466 -49.41 -9.40 -10.01
C THR A 466 -48.76 -9.90 -8.73
N GLN A 467 -48.84 -9.10 -7.66
CA GLN A 467 -48.70 -9.59 -6.29
C GLN A 467 -50.06 -9.57 -5.59
N GLY A 468 -50.87 -10.56 -5.91
CA GLY A 468 -52.14 -10.80 -5.25
C GLY A 468 -52.79 -12.03 -5.85
N GLU A 469 -53.05 -13.03 -5.01
CA GLU A 469 -53.88 -14.21 -5.31
C GLU A 469 -53.24 -15.28 -6.21
N TYR A 470 -52.57 -16.25 -5.59
CA TYR A 470 -52.88 -17.67 -5.79
C TYR A 470 -52.55 -18.44 -4.50
N ARG A 471 -53.53 -18.47 -3.60
CA ARG A 471 -53.65 -19.47 -2.54
C ARG A 471 -54.82 -20.37 -2.94
N THR A 472 -54.52 -21.55 -3.49
CA THR A 472 -55.43 -22.70 -3.58
C THR A 472 -54.57 -23.85 -4.11
N GLY A 473 -54.35 -24.94 -3.39
CA GLY A 473 -55.39 -25.83 -2.90
C GLY A 473 -55.66 -26.88 -3.97
N THR A 474 -54.83 -27.92 -4.05
CA THR A 474 -55.17 -29.14 -4.80
C THR A 474 -56.40 -29.79 -4.17
N PRO A 475 -57.35 -30.25 -4.99
CA PRO A 475 -57.52 -31.70 -5.07
C PRO A 475 -57.77 -32.22 -6.50
N ASN A 476 -57.34 -33.48 -6.69
CA ASN A 476 -57.69 -34.37 -7.79
C ASN A 476 -59.21 -34.37 -8.08
N TYR A 477 -59.60 -34.49 -9.35
CA TYR A 477 -60.34 -35.64 -9.89
C TYR A 477 -60.66 -35.46 -11.39
N TYR A 478 -60.50 -36.57 -12.11
CA TYR A 478 -60.84 -36.92 -13.51
C TYR A 478 -60.11 -36.21 -14.66
#